data_AF-A0A962WH54-F1
#
_entry.id   AF-A0A962WH54-F1
#
_cell.length_a   1.000
_cell.length_b   1.000
_cell.length_c   1.000
_cell.angle_alpha   90.00
_cell.angle_beta   90.00
_cell.angle_gamma   90.00
#
_symmetry.space_group_name_H-M   'P 1'
#
loop_
_entity.id
_entity.type
_entity.pdbx_description
1 polymer ?
#
loop_
_entity_poly.entity_id
_entity_poly.type
_entity_poly.pdbx_seq_one_letter_code
_entity_poly.pdbx_strand_id
1 'polypeptide(L)'
;MIRFALIFQAGLVLVALVLGWLTGTPAFARLSLDASGLLTGVLATVPVLALVLGSLWARVPAVDALHDVARRLLLPLLKEASIAQRILLCLLAGVGEEALFRGVLQCFIAEQAGALTGLLLASALFGLVHWVSRAYALFAALLGLYLGVAFVLADNLLVPIVIHGLYDLVLVGWLLMRRGRG
;
A
#
# COMPACT_ATOMS: atom_id res chain seq x y z
N MET A 1 -19.76 -8.27 -0.87
CA MET A 1 -18.92 -7.46 0.07
C MET A 1 -17.96 -6.47 -0.62
N ILE A 2 -17.56 -6.69 -1.88
CA ILE A 2 -16.59 -5.84 -2.61
C ILE A 2 -16.96 -4.36 -2.74
N ARG A 3 -18.26 -4.02 -2.88
CA ARG A 3 -18.72 -2.63 -3.01
C ARG A 3 -18.32 -1.77 -1.80
N PHE A 4 -18.41 -2.33 -0.60
CA PHE A 4 -18.00 -1.65 0.62
C PHE A 4 -16.50 -1.36 0.63
N ALA A 5 -15.68 -2.33 0.22
CA ALA A 5 -14.23 -2.15 0.12
C ALA A 5 -13.85 -1.06 -0.89
N LEU A 6 -14.53 -1.01 -2.04
CA LEU A 6 -14.31 0.06 -3.03
C LEU A 6 -14.71 1.44 -2.49
N ILE A 7 -15.86 1.55 -1.82
CA ILE A 7 -16.30 2.81 -1.19
C ILE A 7 -15.33 3.24 -0.10
N PHE A 8 -14.86 2.31 0.72
CA PHE A 8 -13.87 2.58 1.76
C PHE A 8 -12.57 3.12 1.15
N GLN A 9 -12.03 2.45 0.13
CA GLN A 9 -10.78 2.88 -0.52
C GLN A 9 -10.94 4.23 -1.25
N ALA A 10 -12.08 4.46 -1.92
CA ALA A 10 -12.38 5.77 -2.49
C ALA A 10 -12.52 6.85 -1.41
N GLY A 11 -13.10 6.50 -0.25
CA GLY A 11 -13.23 7.38 0.90
C GLY A 11 -11.88 7.83 1.45
N LEU A 12 -10.83 7.00 1.38
CA LEU A 12 -9.49 7.41 1.81
C LEU A 12 -8.92 8.55 0.97
N VAL A 13 -9.25 8.62 -0.33
CA VAL A 13 -8.87 9.78 -1.16
C VAL A 13 -9.53 11.05 -0.63
N LEU A 14 -10.81 10.99 -0.26
CA LEU A 14 -11.51 12.14 0.33
C LEU A 14 -10.91 12.54 1.68
N VAL A 15 -10.56 11.55 2.53
CA VAL A 15 -9.88 11.80 3.80
C VAL A 15 -8.53 12.48 3.56
N ALA A 16 -7.74 12.00 2.59
CA ALA A 16 -6.47 12.62 2.23
C ALA A 16 -6.65 14.07 1.77
N LEU A 17 -7.65 14.35 0.93
CA LEU A 17 -7.95 15.70 0.47
C LEU A 17 -8.35 16.63 1.63
N VAL A 18 -9.25 16.18 2.51
CA VAL A 18 -9.72 16.97 3.66
C VAL A 18 -8.59 17.22 4.65
N LEU A 19 -7.84 16.17 5.02
CA LEU A 19 -6.71 16.33 5.95
C LEU A 19 -5.62 17.20 5.35
N GLY A 20 -5.28 17.00 4.08
CA GLY A 20 -4.29 17.83 3.39
C GLY A 20 -4.69 19.30 3.31
N TRP A 21 -5.98 19.60 3.18
CA TRP A 21 -6.48 20.97 3.29
C TRP A 21 -6.36 21.51 4.72
N LEU A 22 -6.74 20.73 5.73
CA LEU A 22 -6.68 21.14 7.15
C LEU A 22 -5.24 21.37 7.64
N THR A 23 -4.28 20.58 7.17
CA THR A 23 -2.87 20.66 7.59
C THR A 23 -2.02 21.57 6.71
N GLY A 24 -2.57 22.09 5.60
CA GLY A 24 -1.80 22.88 4.63
C GLY A 24 -0.83 22.05 3.77
N THR A 25 -0.95 20.73 3.77
CA THR A 25 -0.13 19.80 2.97
C THR A 25 -1.00 19.09 1.94
N PRO A 26 -1.20 19.65 0.72
CA PRO A 26 -2.10 19.07 -0.25
C PRO A 26 -1.70 17.63 -0.64
N ALA A 27 -2.64 16.70 -0.56
CA ALA A 27 -2.38 15.26 -0.70
C ALA A 27 -1.68 14.85 -2.01
N PHE A 28 -1.86 15.63 -3.07
CA PHE A 28 -1.29 15.37 -4.40
C PHE A 28 -0.25 16.42 -4.83
N ALA A 29 0.29 17.21 -3.89
CA ALA A 29 1.23 18.29 -4.19
C ALA A 29 2.47 17.82 -4.98
N ARG A 30 2.95 16.60 -4.71
CA ARG A 30 4.12 15.99 -5.36
C ARG A 30 3.77 14.87 -6.35
N LEU A 31 2.55 14.89 -6.90
CA LEU A 31 2.18 13.95 -7.95
C LEU A 31 2.65 14.48 -9.31
N SER A 32 3.62 13.79 -9.92
CA SER A 32 4.01 14.04 -11.31
C SER A 32 3.70 12.82 -12.18
N LEU A 33 2.83 13.01 -13.18
CA LEU A 33 2.45 11.98 -14.14
C LEU A 33 3.43 11.95 -15.31
N ASP A 34 4.58 11.33 -15.09
CA ASP A 34 5.65 11.23 -16.09
C ASP A 34 6.15 9.78 -16.26
N ALA A 35 6.79 9.52 -17.42
CA ALA A 35 7.28 8.19 -17.76
C ALA A 35 8.43 7.73 -16.85
N SER A 36 9.23 8.65 -16.31
CA SER A 36 10.35 8.33 -15.43
C SER A 36 9.85 7.82 -14.07
N GLY A 37 8.86 8.48 -13.48
CA GLY A 37 8.18 8.07 -12.26
C GLY A 37 7.46 6.74 -12.45
N LEU A 38 6.78 6.54 -13.58
CA LEU A 38 6.19 5.24 -13.89
C LEU A 38 7.24 4.12 -13.98
N LEU A 39 8.33 4.33 -14.73
CA LEU A 39 9.40 3.36 -14.89
C LEU A 39 10.08 3.07 -13.54
N THR A 40 10.38 4.12 -12.76
CA THR A 40 11.00 4.00 -11.44
C THR A 40 10.09 3.21 -10.50
N GLY A 41 8.78 3.48 -10.49
CA GLY A 41 7.81 2.72 -9.71
C GLY A 41 7.76 1.25 -10.10
N VAL A 42 7.73 0.94 -11.40
CA VAL A 42 7.76 -0.46 -11.89
C VAL A 42 9.03 -1.18 -11.45
N LEU A 43 10.21 -0.55 -11.63
CA LEU A 43 11.49 -1.13 -11.24
C LEU A 43 11.59 -1.31 -9.72
N ALA A 44 11.13 -0.32 -8.95
CA ALA A 44 11.06 -0.39 -7.48
C ALA A 44 10.01 -1.39 -6.97
N THR A 45 9.11 -1.90 -7.83
CA THR A 45 8.22 -2.99 -7.41
C THR A 45 8.99 -4.31 -7.33
N VAL A 46 10.07 -4.49 -8.11
CA VAL A 46 10.80 -5.77 -8.24
C VAL A 46 11.27 -6.35 -6.89
N PRO A 47 11.90 -5.59 -5.96
CA PRO A 47 12.29 -6.13 -4.66
C PRO A 47 11.09 -6.61 -3.83
N VAL A 48 9.98 -5.86 -3.86
CA VAL A 48 8.75 -6.24 -3.14
C VAL A 48 8.16 -7.52 -3.72
N LEU A 49 8.11 -7.64 -5.06
CA LEU A 49 7.65 -8.86 -5.72
C LEU A 49 8.57 -10.04 -5.43
N ALA A 50 9.89 -9.85 -5.42
CA ALA A 50 10.84 -10.89 -5.07
C ALA A 50 10.63 -11.39 -3.63
N LEU A 51 10.33 -10.50 -2.68
CA LEU A 51 9.97 -10.87 -1.31
C LEU A 51 8.66 -11.66 -1.25
N VAL A 52 7.61 -11.23 -1.96
CA VAL A 52 6.33 -11.94 -2.02
C VAL A 52 6.49 -13.32 -2.65
N LEU A 53 7.19 -13.42 -3.78
CA LEU A 53 7.43 -14.68 -4.46
C LEU A 53 8.35 -15.59 -3.66
N GLY A 54 9.38 -15.04 -2.99
CA GLY A 54 10.25 -15.78 -2.07
C GLY A 54 9.51 -16.31 -0.87
N SER A 55 8.53 -15.56 -0.36
CA SER A 55 7.65 -15.99 0.75
C SER A 55 6.88 -17.27 0.43
N LEU A 56 6.71 -17.60 -0.87
CA LEU A 56 6.02 -18.82 -1.30
C LEU A 56 6.78 -20.10 -1.02
N TRP A 57 8.11 -19.99 -0.87
CA TRP A 57 9.04 -21.08 -0.61
C TRP A 57 9.60 -21.04 0.81
N ALA A 58 9.39 -19.91 1.51
CA ALA A 58 9.77 -19.75 2.90
C ALA A 58 8.98 -20.73 3.78
N ARG A 59 9.70 -21.49 4.61
CA ARG A 59 9.11 -22.38 5.62
C ARG A 59 9.23 -21.74 7.00
N VAL A 60 8.64 -20.56 7.15
CA VAL A 60 8.74 -19.75 8.37
C VAL A 60 7.33 -19.50 8.92
N PRO A 61 7.03 -19.89 10.18
CA PRO A 61 5.68 -19.78 10.74
C PRO A 61 5.07 -18.36 10.67
N ALA A 62 5.91 -17.32 10.79
CA ALA A 62 5.46 -15.93 10.67
C ALA A 62 4.96 -15.58 9.26
N VAL A 63 5.57 -16.17 8.21
CA VAL A 63 5.16 -15.98 6.82
C VAL A 63 3.85 -16.71 6.54
N ASP A 64 3.71 -17.93 7.06
CA ASP A 64 2.46 -18.69 6.95
C ASP A 64 1.30 -17.94 7.63
N ALA A 65 1.54 -17.38 8.82
CA ALA A 65 0.58 -16.55 9.52
C ALA A 65 0.18 -15.29 8.72
N LEU A 66 1.13 -14.66 8.03
CA LEU A 66 0.87 -13.51 7.15
C LEU A 66 -0.04 -13.91 5.98
N HIS A 67 0.29 -15.01 5.31
CA HIS A 67 -0.52 -15.54 4.19
C HIS A 67 -1.92 -15.93 4.64
N ASP A 68 -2.07 -16.50 5.84
CA ASP A 68 -3.37 -16.87 6.39
C ASP A 68 -4.23 -15.67 6.73
N VAL A 69 -3.64 -14.61 7.30
CA VAL A 69 -4.34 -13.33 7.52
C VAL A 69 -4.79 -12.75 6.17
N ALA A 70 -3.89 -12.63 5.20
CA ALA A 70 -4.22 -12.11 3.87
C ALA A 70 -5.32 -12.92 3.20
N ARG A 71 -5.26 -14.26 3.27
CA ARG A 71 -6.29 -15.16 2.75
C ARG A 71 -7.64 -14.94 3.43
N ARG A 72 -7.68 -14.89 4.77
CA ARG A 72 -8.92 -14.73 5.54
C ARG A 72 -9.61 -13.41 5.26
N LEU A 73 -8.84 -12.33 5.11
CA LEU A 73 -9.38 -10.98 4.88
C LEU A 73 -9.77 -10.76 3.42
N LEU A 74 -8.89 -11.12 2.48
CA LEU A 74 -9.04 -10.72 1.09
C LEU A 74 -9.85 -11.74 0.28
N LEU A 75 -9.68 -13.05 0.50
CA LEU A 75 -10.36 -14.04 -0.36
C LEU A 75 -11.89 -13.92 -0.38
N PRO A 76 -12.60 -13.69 0.73
CA PRO A 76 -14.06 -13.50 0.70
C PRO A 76 -14.47 -12.33 -0.19
N LEU A 77 -13.73 -11.22 -0.13
CA LEU A 77 -13.96 -10.02 -0.95
C LEU A 77 -13.67 -10.27 -2.43
N LEU A 78 -12.56 -10.95 -2.73
CA LEU A 78 -12.05 -11.15 -4.08
C LEU A 78 -12.85 -12.19 -4.89
N LYS A 79 -13.39 -13.22 -4.23
CA LYS A 79 -14.14 -14.30 -4.87
C LYS A 79 -15.41 -13.81 -5.57
N GLU A 80 -16.07 -12.82 -4.99
CA GLU A 80 -17.30 -12.21 -5.53
C GLU A 80 -17.00 -11.08 -6.53
N ALA A 81 -15.76 -10.61 -6.59
CA ALA A 81 -15.37 -9.46 -7.40
C ALA A 81 -15.05 -9.86 -8.85
N SER A 82 -15.51 -9.07 -9.81
CA SER A 82 -15.04 -9.16 -11.20
C SER A 82 -13.56 -8.76 -11.32
N ILE A 83 -12.91 -9.13 -12.41
CA ILE A 83 -11.51 -8.72 -12.67
C ILE A 83 -11.37 -7.19 -12.61
N ALA A 84 -12.31 -6.46 -13.23
CA ALA A 84 -12.32 -5.00 -13.20
C ALA A 84 -12.44 -4.44 -11.76
N GLN A 85 -13.29 -5.03 -10.92
CA GLN A 85 -13.41 -4.61 -9.52
C GLN A 85 -12.16 -4.89 -8.69
N ARG A 86 -11.44 -5.99 -8.97
CA ARG A 86 -10.17 -6.30 -8.30
C ARG A 86 -9.08 -5.30 -8.70
N ILE A 87 -8.98 -4.98 -9.99
CA ILE A 87 -8.04 -3.96 -10.47
C ILE A 87 -8.37 -2.61 -9.86
N LEU A 88 -9.64 -2.21 -9.88
CA LEU A 88 -10.09 -0.95 -9.29
C LEU A 88 -9.79 -0.89 -7.78
N LEU A 89 -9.96 -1.98 -7.05
CA LEU A 89 -9.63 -2.05 -5.63
C LEU A 89 -8.14 -1.76 -5.39
N CYS A 90 -7.24 -2.41 -6.13
CA CYS A 90 -5.79 -2.23 -5.97
C CYS A 90 -5.36 -0.81 -6.36
N LEU A 91 -5.95 -0.24 -7.42
CA LEU A 91 -5.68 1.14 -7.82
C LEU A 91 -6.17 2.16 -6.79
N LEU A 92 -7.37 1.97 -6.24
CA LEU A 92 -7.92 2.85 -5.21
C LEU A 92 -7.12 2.75 -3.90
N ALA A 93 -6.69 1.55 -3.51
CA ALA A 93 -5.80 1.37 -2.36
C ALA A 93 -4.47 2.10 -2.58
N GLY A 94 -3.81 1.83 -3.72
CA GLY A 94 -2.55 2.50 -4.06
C GLY A 94 -2.67 4.02 -4.13
N VAL A 95 -3.73 4.58 -4.73
CA VAL A 95 -3.90 6.05 -4.78
C VAL A 95 -4.30 6.62 -3.43
N GLY A 96 -5.32 6.06 -2.79
CA GLY A 96 -5.91 6.60 -1.56
C GLY A 96 -4.97 6.51 -0.36
N GLU A 97 -4.35 5.34 -0.16
CA GLU A 97 -3.44 5.14 0.95
C GLU A 97 -2.14 5.95 0.76
N GLU A 98 -1.55 5.98 -0.44
CA GLU A 98 -0.33 6.78 -0.64
C GLU A 98 -0.60 8.28 -0.56
N ALA A 99 -1.74 8.77 -1.07
CA ALA A 99 -2.12 10.17 -0.90
C ALA A 99 -2.26 10.54 0.59
N LEU A 100 -2.88 9.68 1.39
CA LEU A 100 -3.05 9.92 2.82
C LEU A 100 -1.72 9.83 3.58
N PHE A 101 -0.99 8.73 3.42
CA PHE A 101 0.19 8.47 4.24
C PHE A 101 1.42 9.23 3.77
N ARG A 102 1.66 9.35 2.46
CA ARG A 102 2.89 9.96 1.91
C ARG A 102 2.63 11.40 1.53
N GLY A 103 1.52 11.64 0.85
CA GLY A 103 1.10 12.99 0.44
C GLY A 103 0.80 13.90 1.62
N VAL A 104 0.12 13.39 2.66
CA VAL A 104 -0.29 14.18 3.82
C VAL A 104 0.52 13.86 5.07
N LEU A 105 0.35 12.68 5.69
CA LEU A 105 0.87 12.41 7.03
C LEU A 105 2.40 12.50 7.11
N GLN A 106 3.11 11.86 6.18
CA GLN A 106 4.58 11.89 6.14
C GLN A 106 5.10 13.31 5.92
N CYS A 107 4.54 14.06 4.97
CA CYS A 107 4.91 15.45 4.69
C CYS A 107 4.63 16.36 5.89
N PHE A 108 3.43 16.30 6.44
CA PHE A 108 3.03 17.12 7.59
C PHE A 108 3.92 16.86 8.81
N ILE A 109 4.17 15.60 9.17
CA ILE A 109 5.05 15.28 10.29
C ILE A 109 6.49 15.69 9.99
N ALA A 110 6.94 15.53 8.74
CA ALA A 110 8.29 15.94 8.32
C ALA A 110 8.51 17.45 8.43
N GLU A 111 7.50 18.27 8.11
CA GLU A 111 7.55 19.72 8.27
C GLU A 111 7.66 20.14 9.74
N GLN A 112 7.00 19.40 10.64
CA GLN A 112 6.96 19.74 12.07
C GLN A 112 8.15 19.18 12.87
N ALA A 113 8.65 18.00 12.51
CA ALA A 113 9.59 17.23 13.33
C ALA A 113 10.78 16.63 12.55
N GLY A 114 10.95 17.03 11.28
CA GLY A 114 12.04 16.61 10.40
C GLY A 114 11.74 15.36 9.58
N ALA A 115 12.42 15.24 8.44
CA ALA A 115 12.17 14.22 7.42
C ALA A 115 12.22 12.78 7.94
N LEU A 116 13.21 12.45 8.78
CA LEU A 116 13.34 11.11 9.35
C LEU A 116 12.14 10.77 10.27
N THR A 117 11.72 11.71 11.09
CA THR A 117 10.56 11.53 11.99
C THR A 117 9.27 11.34 11.19
N GLY A 118 9.07 12.14 10.14
CA GLY A 118 7.94 12.00 9.23
C GLY A 118 7.88 10.62 8.58
N LEU A 119 9.01 10.15 8.05
CA LEU A 119 9.14 8.83 7.45
C LEU A 119 8.80 7.71 8.46
N LEU A 120 9.44 7.72 9.62
CA LEU A 120 9.28 6.65 10.61
C LEU A 120 7.87 6.63 11.21
N LEU A 121 7.31 7.79 11.58
CA LEU A 121 5.98 7.85 12.18
C LEU A 121 4.87 7.53 11.18
N ALA A 122 4.94 8.04 9.94
CA ALA A 122 3.95 7.68 8.93
C ALA A 122 3.97 6.17 8.62
N SER A 123 5.16 5.56 8.58
CA SER A 123 5.33 4.11 8.39
C SER A 123 4.80 3.31 9.56
N ALA A 124 5.05 3.75 10.80
CA ALA A 124 4.51 3.11 11.99
C ALA A 124 2.97 3.21 12.03
N LEU A 125 2.41 4.38 11.73
CA LEU A 125 0.96 4.58 11.64
C LEU A 125 0.34 3.71 10.56
N PHE A 126 1.00 3.56 9.41
CA PHE A 126 0.57 2.64 8.35
C PHE A 126 0.50 1.19 8.87
N GLY A 127 1.49 0.73 9.62
CA GLY A 127 1.43 -0.59 10.27
C GLY A 127 0.32 -0.71 11.32
N LEU A 128 0.08 0.35 12.10
CA LEU A 128 -0.93 0.37 13.16
C LEU A 128 -2.37 0.31 12.62
N VAL A 129 -2.69 1.00 11.52
CA VAL A 129 -4.02 0.89 10.90
C VAL A 129 -4.26 -0.50 10.28
N HIS A 130 -3.18 -1.21 9.96
CA HIS A 130 -3.20 -2.59 9.50
C HIS A 130 -3.10 -3.61 10.64
N TRP A 131 -3.47 -3.27 11.87
CA TRP A 131 -3.31 -4.17 13.02
C TRP A 131 -4.34 -5.31 13.05
N VAL A 132 -4.01 -6.41 12.38
CA VAL A 132 -4.77 -7.68 12.45
C VAL A 132 -4.01 -8.75 13.23
N SER A 133 -2.69 -8.75 13.07
CA SER A 133 -1.75 -9.51 13.89
C SER A 133 -0.46 -8.72 14.00
N ARG A 134 0.37 -9.01 15.00
CA ARG A 134 1.68 -8.36 15.16
C ARG A 134 2.55 -8.49 13.91
N ALA A 135 2.55 -9.68 13.29
CA ALA A 135 3.32 -9.94 12.09
C ALA A 135 2.79 -9.15 10.88
N TYR A 136 1.47 -9.05 10.72
CA TYR A 136 0.85 -8.31 9.61
C TYR A 136 1.05 -6.79 9.79
N ALA A 137 0.92 -6.27 11.02
CA ALA A 137 1.20 -4.87 11.33
C ALA A 137 2.68 -4.51 11.10
N LEU A 138 3.60 -5.38 11.54
CA LEU A 138 5.04 -5.17 11.31
C LEU A 138 5.38 -5.21 9.82
N PHE A 139 4.81 -6.17 9.08
CA PHE A 139 4.99 -6.25 7.63
C PHE A 139 4.46 -4.97 6.95
N ALA A 140 3.26 -4.52 7.30
CA ALA A 140 2.69 -3.29 6.78
C ALA A 140 3.57 -2.07 7.13
N ALA A 141 4.10 -1.96 8.35
CA ALA A 141 5.02 -0.89 8.72
C ALA A 141 6.32 -0.90 7.89
N LEU A 142 6.89 -2.08 7.62
CA LEU A 142 8.11 -2.23 6.80
C LEU A 142 7.86 -1.93 5.32
N LEU A 143 6.74 -2.40 4.77
CA LEU A 143 6.30 -2.01 3.43
C LEU A 143 6.06 -0.50 3.39
N GLY A 144 5.47 0.04 4.46
CA GLY A 144 5.19 1.46 4.57
C GLY A 144 6.46 2.31 4.60
N LEU A 145 7.50 1.84 5.28
CA LEU A 145 8.84 2.43 5.28
C LEU A 145 9.47 2.39 3.88
N TYR A 146 9.36 1.27 3.19
CA TYR A 146 9.85 1.12 1.82
C TYR A 146 9.20 2.13 0.87
N LEU A 147 7.86 2.24 0.91
CA LEU A 147 7.09 3.20 0.10
C LEU A 147 7.44 4.65 0.45
N GLY A 148 7.60 4.95 1.74
CA GLY A 148 8.00 6.28 2.21
C GLY A 148 9.42 6.68 1.78
N VAL A 149 10.36 5.74 1.75
CA VAL A 149 11.71 5.96 1.21
C VAL A 149 11.66 6.15 -0.30
N ALA A 150 10.91 5.32 -1.02
CA ALA A 150 10.74 5.44 -2.47
C ALA A 150 10.14 6.81 -2.86
N PHE A 151 9.16 7.29 -2.09
CA PHE A 151 8.60 8.62 -2.24
C PHE A 151 9.64 9.73 -2.09
N VAL A 152 10.44 9.68 -1.02
CA VAL A 152 11.46 10.71 -0.74
C VAL A 152 12.57 10.71 -1.79
N LEU A 153 13.02 9.54 -2.22
CA LEU A 153 14.11 9.42 -3.21
C LEU A 153 13.66 9.85 -4.62
N ALA A 154 12.43 9.55 -5.00
CA ALA A 154 11.90 9.91 -6.30
C ALA A 154 11.33 11.33 -6.37
N ASP A 155 11.04 11.93 -5.20
CA ASP A 155 10.26 13.17 -5.06
C ASP A 155 8.97 13.17 -5.91
N ASN A 156 8.34 12.00 -6.04
CA ASN A 156 7.19 11.80 -6.89
C ASN A 156 6.24 10.79 -6.27
N LEU A 157 5.02 11.21 -5.98
CA LEU A 157 3.97 10.37 -5.40
C LEU A 157 3.51 9.25 -6.34
N LEU A 158 3.72 9.39 -7.65
CA LEU A 158 3.41 8.32 -8.61
C LEU A 158 4.21 7.04 -8.32
N VAL A 159 5.46 7.17 -7.84
CA VAL A 159 6.35 6.02 -7.58
C VAL A 159 5.78 5.08 -6.53
N PRO A 160 5.48 5.51 -5.29
CA PRO A 160 4.86 4.63 -4.29
C PRO A 160 3.46 4.15 -4.70
N ILE A 161 2.67 4.97 -5.42
CA ILE A 161 1.34 4.54 -5.94
C ILE A 161 1.48 3.32 -6.86
N VAL A 162 2.45 3.36 -7.79
CA VAL A 162 2.71 2.26 -8.73
C VAL A 162 3.22 1.03 -7.98
N ILE A 163 4.17 1.19 -7.05
CA ILE A 163 4.68 0.08 -6.25
C ILE A 163 3.55 -0.61 -5.48
N HIS A 164 2.74 0.16 -4.76
CA HIS A 164 1.65 -0.36 -3.94
C HIS A 164 0.59 -1.05 -4.81
N GLY A 165 0.11 -0.38 -5.87
CA GLY A 165 -0.89 -0.96 -6.76
C GLY A 165 -0.43 -2.24 -7.46
N LEU A 166 0.81 -2.30 -7.94
CA LEU A 166 1.35 -3.50 -8.58
C LEU A 166 1.58 -4.65 -7.59
N TYR A 167 2.10 -4.34 -6.40
CA TYR A 167 2.22 -5.31 -5.31
C TYR A 167 0.86 -5.95 -4.98
N ASP A 168 -0.18 -5.14 -4.80
CA ASP A 168 -1.53 -5.60 -4.49
C ASP A 168 -2.11 -6.45 -5.61
N LEU A 169 -1.94 -6.04 -6.88
CA LEU A 169 -2.40 -6.81 -8.03
C LEU A 169 -1.77 -8.21 -8.07
N VAL A 170 -0.46 -8.31 -7.82
CA VAL A 170 0.24 -9.61 -7.79
C VAL A 170 -0.23 -10.44 -6.60
N LEU A 171 -0.37 -9.84 -5.42
CA LEU A 171 -0.85 -10.54 -4.22
C LEU A 171 -2.27 -11.09 -4.43
N VAL A 172 -3.18 -10.27 -4.96
CA VAL A 172 -4.57 -10.66 -5.28
C VAL A 172 -4.59 -11.79 -6.31
N GLY A 173 -3.82 -11.68 -7.38
CA GLY A 173 -3.71 -12.73 -8.40
C GLY A 173 -3.21 -14.05 -7.81
N TRP A 174 -2.16 -13.97 -7.00
CA TRP A 174 -1.58 -15.13 -6.32
C TRP A 174 -2.57 -15.82 -5.36
N LEU A 175 -3.28 -15.04 -4.53
CA LEU A 175 -4.29 -15.55 -3.60
C LEU A 175 -5.38 -16.36 -4.32
N LEU A 176 -5.77 -15.91 -5.52
CA LEU A 176 -6.78 -16.57 -6.34
C LEU A 176 -6.26 -17.82 -7.04
N MET A 177 -4.99 -17.86 -7.45
CA MET A 177 -4.37 -19.02 -8.11
C MET A 177 -4.07 -20.18 -7.15
N ARG A 178 -3.64 -19.91 -5.91
CA ARG A 178 -3.31 -20.97 -4.92
C ARG A 178 -4.53 -21.72 -4.37
N ARG A 179 -5.72 -21.47 -4.91
CA ARG A 179 -6.99 -22.10 -4.54
C ARG A 179 -7.11 -23.57 -4.95
N GLY A 180 -6.16 -24.12 -5.72
CA GLY A 180 -6.19 -25.48 -6.26
C GLY A 180 -5.32 -26.55 -5.57
N ARG A 181 -4.85 -26.32 -4.33
CA ARG A 181 -4.04 -27.31 -3.57
C ARG A 181 -4.58 -27.53 -2.15
N GLY A 182 -5.90 -27.63 -2.02
CA GLY A 182 -6.58 -28.16 -0.84
C GLY A 182 -7.01 -29.58 -1.12
#